data_AF-A0A443HRH8-F1
#
_entry.id   AF-A0A443HRH8-F1
#
_cell.length_a   1.000
_cell.length_b   1.000
_cell.length_c   1.000
_cell.angle_alpha   90.00
_cell.angle_beta   90.00
_cell.angle_gamma   90.00
#
_symmetry.space_group_name_H-M   'P 1'
#
loop_
_entity.id
_entity.type
_entity.pdbx_description
1 polymer ?
#
loop_
_entity_poly.entity_id
_entity_poly.type
_entity_poly.pdbx_seq_one_letter_code
_entity_poly.pdbx_strand_id
1 'polypeptide(L)'
;MSSHEKDDSKAYMKDKESKYVIGANRGPLAATLGDKESEVAGAAYVEGADGTSTHAKGKKIKRHFRRFWFCYVLLAIILAAILLPILFVFIVPAIAQDVLDKSKLVITEAHIMQPRPDSVVLTMLSALNLAGFSVYMDAMTLGLFVPQVGPSPFVNLYLPATKVHGNTTLGVSNQFTPIINHTGWQAFVDNAVNLDVGVVGMEGKSTVHMGKLHANLNMYKEVPSNALNQFKGFAIEDSRLLLPPEADGTNLLANASLPNPSVMTLEIGNTTLNLLSGDLVIGNATINDLVIRPGNNSAPVRGFLDLHKIIQNLSSILQTQRSAIQNGYIELTSIGTGVTYEGVTVPYYEKVLKNLTLKAQVPIAGLIINTIHGINQRNGSHLLSSLNLTDSLGDGSADSLKSLNHTKLVDKLIENYGKL
;
A
#
# COMPACT_ATOMS: atom_id res chain seq x y z
N MET A 1 -36.26 57.08 -25.67
CA MET A 1 -37.45 56.33 -25.21
C MET A 1 -37.28 56.13 -23.70
N SER A 2 -37.57 57.14 -22.88
CA SER A 2 -38.90 57.60 -22.43
C SER A 2 -39.55 56.52 -21.53
N SER A 3 -39.85 56.72 -20.24
CA SER A 3 -40.21 57.96 -19.52
C SER A 3 -39.97 57.86 -17.99
N HIS A 4 -39.63 59.02 -17.40
CA HIS A 4 -39.86 59.58 -16.04
C HIS A 4 -39.57 58.77 -14.75
N GLU A 5 -39.22 59.35 -13.61
CA GLU A 5 -38.62 60.63 -13.18
C GLU A 5 -38.40 60.49 -11.64
N LYS A 6 -37.50 61.30 -11.11
CA LYS A 6 -37.10 61.44 -9.70
C LYS A 6 -38.25 61.92 -8.78
N ASP A 7 -38.12 61.70 -7.47
CA ASP A 7 -37.71 62.72 -6.48
C ASP A 7 -38.43 62.66 -5.11
N ASP A 8 -37.59 62.67 -4.07
CA ASP A 8 -37.65 63.28 -2.73
C ASP A 8 -38.87 63.27 -1.76
N SER A 9 -38.55 62.79 -0.54
CA SER A 9 -38.67 63.48 0.77
C SER A 9 -40.04 63.83 1.39
N LYS A 10 -40.36 63.21 2.55
CA LYS A 10 -40.41 63.88 3.88
C LYS A 10 -40.82 62.94 5.03
N ALA A 11 -40.20 63.19 6.18
CA ALA A 11 -40.39 62.59 7.50
C ALA A 11 -41.72 62.99 8.18
N TYR A 12 -42.15 62.26 9.23
CA TYR A 12 -42.42 62.79 10.60
C TYR A 12 -42.74 61.64 11.60
N MET A 13 -42.27 61.82 12.83
CA MET A 13 -42.25 60.88 13.96
C MET A 13 -43.47 60.97 14.90
N LYS A 14 -43.74 59.89 15.67
CA LYS A 14 -44.06 59.83 17.14
C LYS A 14 -44.41 58.39 17.51
N ASP A 15 -43.62 57.62 18.25
CA ASP A 15 -43.28 57.61 19.69
C ASP A 15 -44.39 57.13 20.66
N LYS A 16 -44.03 56.05 21.39
CA LYS A 16 -44.40 55.49 22.70
C LYS A 16 -45.83 55.50 23.31
N GLU A 17 -46.13 54.30 23.87
CA GLU A 17 -46.54 54.01 25.27
C GLU A 17 -47.97 53.55 25.63
N SER A 18 -47.99 52.41 26.37
CA SER A 18 -48.89 52.04 27.50
C SER A 18 -50.34 51.66 27.15
N LYS A 19 -51.16 50.94 27.94
CA LYS A 19 -51.11 50.03 29.10
C LYS A 19 -52.59 49.58 29.26
N TYR A 20 -52.82 48.34 29.71
CA TYR A 20 -54.03 47.81 30.40
C TYR A 20 -55.42 48.45 30.19
N VAL A 21 -56.40 47.64 29.74
CA VAL A 21 -57.82 47.82 30.13
C VAL A 21 -58.48 46.46 30.42
N ILE A 22 -59.24 46.44 31.52
CA ILE A 22 -60.04 45.37 32.14
C ILE A 22 -61.52 45.55 31.74
N GLY A 23 -62.30 44.47 31.64
CA GLY A 23 -63.78 44.50 31.71
C GLY A 23 -64.43 43.34 30.92
N ALA A 24 -64.86 42.25 31.56
CA ALA A 24 -66.15 42.05 32.25
C ALA A 24 -67.35 41.93 31.28
N ASN A 25 -67.63 40.71 30.83
CA ASN A 25 -68.86 40.35 30.13
C ASN A 25 -70.05 40.28 31.10
N ARG A 26 -71.12 41.01 30.78
CA ARG A 26 -72.45 40.95 31.42
C ARG A 26 -73.38 40.09 30.56
N GLY A 27 -74.18 39.23 31.20
CA GLY A 27 -75.26 38.47 30.54
C GLY A 27 -76.53 39.30 30.34
N PRO A 28 -77.67 38.67 29.96
CA PRO A 28 -78.99 39.31 30.05
C PRO A 28 -79.96 38.63 31.05
N LEU A 29 -80.76 39.48 31.71
CA LEU A 29 -82.00 39.25 32.46
C LEU A 29 -83.15 38.78 31.53
N ALA A 30 -84.36 38.39 31.95
CA ALA A 30 -84.99 37.71 33.10
C ALA A 30 -86.51 37.72 32.77
N ALA A 31 -87.27 36.68 33.15
CA ALA A 31 -88.72 36.78 33.39
C ALA A 31 -89.17 35.66 34.35
N THR A 32 -90.06 36.04 35.26
CA THR A 32 -90.46 35.43 36.54
C THR A 32 -91.67 34.48 36.44
N LEU A 33 -91.78 33.52 37.38
CA LEU A 33 -92.89 33.32 38.33
C LEU A 33 -92.96 31.87 38.87
N GLY A 34 -93.17 31.70 40.19
CA GLY A 34 -93.93 30.57 40.74
C GLY A 34 -93.23 29.68 41.78
N ASP A 35 -93.77 29.67 43.00
CA ASP A 35 -93.30 29.01 44.22
C ASP A 35 -93.55 27.48 44.33
N LYS A 36 -92.93 26.88 45.37
CA LYS A 36 -93.35 25.76 46.26
C LYS A 36 -92.67 24.38 46.20
N GLU A 37 -92.08 24.05 47.35
CA GLU A 37 -92.19 22.84 48.21
C GLU A 37 -91.95 21.40 47.71
N SER A 38 -91.13 20.70 48.53
CA SER A 38 -91.26 19.32 49.07
C SER A 38 -91.12 18.13 48.12
N GLU A 39 -90.04 17.35 48.25
CA GLU A 39 -89.95 16.13 49.08
C GLU A 39 -90.72 14.95 48.47
N VAL A 40 -90.01 13.91 47.97
CA VAL A 40 -90.27 12.49 48.27
C VAL A 40 -89.01 11.68 47.95
N ALA A 41 -88.58 10.92 48.95
CA ALA A 41 -87.53 9.93 48.95
C ALA A 41 -87.98 8.57 48.37
N GLY A 42 -87.04 7.71 48.00
CA GLY A 42 -87.27 6.27 48.12
C GLY A 42 -86.51 5.31 47.18
N ALA A 43 -85.64 4.51 47.81
CA ALA A 43 -85.12 3.19 47.41
C ALA A 43 -84.06 3.14 46.29
N ALA A 44 -82.76 3.10 46.57
CA ALA A 44 -81.95 2.06 47.24
C ALA A 44 -81.70 0.79 46.40
N TYR A 45 -80.47 0.64 45.90
CA TYR A 45 -79.68 -0.59 45.99
C TYR A 45 -78.17 -0.25 45.91
N VAL A 46 -77.38 -1.02 46.66
CA VAL A 46 -76.07 -0.71 47.24
C VAL A 46 -74.96 -1.58 46.61
N GLU A 47 -73.74 -1.03 46.65
CA GLU A 47 -72.40 -1.65 46.62
C GLU A 47 -71.77 -2.19 45.33
N GLY A 48 -70.54 -1.69 45.14
CA GLY A 48 -69.53 -2.13 44.20
C GLY A 48 -68.35 -1.17 44.25
N ALA A 49 -67.61 -1.20 45.36
CA ALA A 49 -66.36 -0.46 45.55
C ALA A 49 -65.36 -0.72 44.41
N ASP A 50 -64.65 0.30 43.94
CA ASP A 50 -63.25 0.49 44.34
C ASP A 50 -62.73 1.85 43.88
N GLY A 51 -62.03 2.54 44.79
CA GLY A 51 -61.43 3.83 44.54
C GLY A 51 -60.07 3.67 43.87
N THR A 52 -59.85 4.37 42.76
CA THR A 52 -58.48 4.68 42.32
C THR A 52 -58.37 6.14 41.90
N SER A 53 -57.95 6.95 42.87
CA SER A 53 -57.45 8.30 42.69
C SER A 53 -56.32 8.34 41.65
N THR A 54 -56.59 8.90 40.47
CA THR A 54 -55.54 9.13 39.45
C THR A 54 -55.10 10.59 39.44
N HIS A 55 -54.60 11.11 40.56
CA HIS A 55 -53.79 12.33 40.55
C HIS A 55 -52.67 12.27 41.60
N ALA A 56 -51.48 12.76 41.22
CA ALA A 56 -50.37 13.20 42.09
C ALA A 56 -49.03 12.41 42.15
N LYS A 57 -48.57 11.72 41.10
CA LYS A 57 -47.15 11.31 41.04
C LYS A 57 -46.21 12.49 40.66
N GLY A 58 -46.61 13.37 39.75
CA GLY A 58 -45.78 14.50 39.30
C GLY A 58 -45.66 15.70 40.27
N LYS A 59 -46.69 15.98 41.09
CA LYS A 59 -46.65 17.09 42.07
C LYS A 59 -45.78 16.78 43.31
N LYS A 60 -45.65 15.49 43.69
CA LYS A 60 -44.84 15.06 44.85
C LYS A 60 -43.33 15.06 44.55
N ILE A 61 -42.92 14.68 43.35
CA ILE A 61 -41.52 14.72 42.89
C ILE A 61 -41.00 16.16 42.82
N LYS A 62 -41.81 17.11 42.30
CA LYS A 62 -41.45 18.54 42.28
C LYS A 62 -41.26 19.15 43.67
N ARG A 63 -42.05 18.73 44.66
CA ARG A 63 -41.91 19.19 46.06
C ARG A 63 -40.69 18.56 46.74
N HIS A 64 -40.31 17.33 46.38
CA HIS A 64 -39.11 16.65 46.89
C HIS A 64 -37.81 17.25 46.35
N PHE A 65 -37.73 17.50 45.04
CA PHE A 65 -36.59 18.16 44.41
C PHE A 65 -36.38 19.59 44.90
N ARG A 66 -37.45 20.32 45.25
CA ARG A 66 -37.35 21.67 45.84
C ARG A 66 -36.94 21.65 47.32
N ARG A 67 -37.28 20.59 48.06
CA ARG A 67 -36.99 20.44 49.51
C ARG A 67 -35.57 19.93 49.77
N PHE A 68 -35.06 19.05 48.93
CA PHE A 68 -33.73 18.44 49.08
C PHE A 68 -32.75 18.84 47.96
N TRP A 69 -33.00 19.96 47.27
CA TRP A 69 -32.18 20.45 46.17
C TRP A 69 -30.69 20.49 46.52
N PHE A 70 -30.36 20.94 47.73
CA PHE A 70 -28.98 20.98 48.23
C PHE A 70 -28.30 19.59 48.29
N CYS A 71 -29.01 18.54 48.71
CA CYS A 71 -28.47 17.18 48.74
C CYS A 71 -28.22 16.63 47.33
N TYR A 72 -29.07 16.96 46.35
CA TYR A 72 -28.85 16.58 44.95
C TYR A 72 -27.70 17.35 44.32
N VAL A 73 -27.53 18.63 44.66
CA VAL A 73 -26.35 19.42 44.24
C VAL A 73 -25.07 18.84 44.83
N LEU A 74 -25.06 18.51 46.13
CA LEU A 74 -23.90 17.90 46.79
C LEU A 74 -23.58 16.52 46.20
N LEU A 75 -24.60 15.66 46.00
CA LEU A 75 -24.43 14.37 45.32
C LEU A 75 -23.89 14.55 43.89
N ALA A 76 -24.41 15.53 43.14
CA ALA A 76 -23.93 15.84 41.79
C ALA A 76 -22.47 16.30 41.79
N ILE A 77 -22.04 17.08 42.79
CA ILE A 77 -20.64 17.50 42.95
C ILE A 77 -19.75 16.28 43.27
N ILE A 78 -20.17 15.41 44.19
CA ILE A 78 -19.41 14.18 44.51
C ILE A 78 -19.31 13.28 43.28
N LEU A 79 -20.43 13.07 42.60
CA LEU A 79 -20.49 12.24 41.39
C LEU A 79 -19.65 12.85 40.26
N ALA A 80 -19.67 14.17 40.07
CA ALA A 80 -18.78 14.85 39.12
C ALA A 80 -17.30 14.72 39.52
N ALA A 81 -16.97 14.88 40.81
CA ALA A 81 -15.61 14.74 41.31
C ALA A 81 -15.03 13.33 41.13
N ILE A 82 -15.88 12.29 41.09
CA ILE A 82 -15.48 10.91 40.83
C ILE A 82 -15.50 10.61 39.31
N LEU A 83 -16.56 10.98 38.61
CA LEU A 83 -16.71 10.66 37.18
C LEU A 83 -15.78 11.45 36.27
N LEU A 84 -15.49 12.73 36.57
CA LEU A 84 -14.63 13.54 35.70
C LEU A 84 -13.21 12.98 35.62
N PRO A 85 -12.52 12.64 36.73
CA PRO A 85 -11.23 11.96 36.66
C PRO A 85 -11.32 10.62 35.93
N ILE A 86 -12.36 9.81 36.18
CA ILE A 86 -12.52 8.52 35.50
C ILE A 86 -12.65 8.70 33.98
N LEU A 87 -13.49 9.65 33.56
CA LEU A 87 -13.74 9.95 32.16
C LEU A 87 -12.46 10.39 31.43
N PHE A 88 -11.75 11.37 31.98
CA PHE A 88 -10.60 11.96 31.29
C PHE A 88 -9.32 11.11 31.41
N VAL A 89 -9.12 10.41 32.53
CA VAL A 89 -7.87 9.65 32.75
C VAL A 89 -7.96 8.23 32.19
N PHE A 90 -9.14 7.60 32.21
CA PHE A 90 -9.27 6.19 31.79
C PHE A 90 -10.10 6.02 30.51
N ILE A 91 -11.28 6.65 30.43
CA ILE A 91 -12.19 6.41 29.31
C ILE A 91 -11.66 7.03 28.01
N VAL A 92 -11.21 8.30 28.03
CA VAL A 92 -10.71 8.99 26.83
C VAL A 92 -9.47 8.27 26.24
N PRO A 93 -8.42 7.93 27.01
CA PRO A 93 -7.28 7.19 26.47
C PRO A 93 -7.65 5.80 25.94
N ALA A 94 -8.55 5.08 26.62
CA ALA A 94 -9.00 3.76 26.17
C ALA A 94 -9.74 3.83 24.83
N ILE A 95 -10.61 4.83 24.64
CA ILE A 95 -11.30 5.04 23.35
C ILE A 95 -10.30 5.42 22.26
N ALA A 96 -9.35 6.30 22.55
CA ALA A 96 -8.35 6.72 21.57
C ALA A 96 -7.49 5.53 21.11
N GLN A 97 -7.11 4.65 22.04
CA GLN A 97 -6.40 3.41 21.73
C GLN A 97 -7.26 2.44 20.92
N ASP A 98 -8.53 2.22 21.29
CA ASP A 98 -9.45 1.35 20.54
C ASP A 98 -9.68 1.81 19.09
N VAL A 99 -9.78 3.13 18.88
CA VAL A 99 -9.85 3.73 17.55
C VAL A 99 -8.56 3.46 16.75
N LEU A 100 -7.40 3.65 17.38
CA LEU A 100 -6.12 3.35 16.75
C LEU A 100 -6.04 1.87 16.37
N ASP A 101 -6.39 0.96 17.29
CA ASP A 101 -6.30 -0.49 17.10
C ASP A 101 -7.23 -0.99 16.00
N LYS A 102 -8.45 -0.41 15.90
CA LYS A 102 -9.41 -0.72 14.83
C LYS A 102 -9.12 -0.02 13.51
N SER A 103 -8.25 1.01 13.50
CA SER A 103 -7.95 1.73 12.27
C SER A 103 -7.23 0.84 11.25
N LYS A 104 -7.61 1.00 9.98
CA LYS A 104 -6.96 0.33 8.85
C LYS A 104 -5.86 1.24 8.33
N LEU A 105 -4.62 0.80 8.49
CA LEU A 105 -3.44 1.45 7.93
C LEU A 105 -3.06 0.70 6.65
N VAL A 106 -2.89 1.43 5.56
CA VAL A 106 -2.47 0.86 4.27
C VAL A 106 -1.22 1.59 3.82
N ILE A 107 -0.14 0.86 3.57
CA ILE A 107 1.08 1.41 2.97
C ILE A 107 0.76 1.70 1.50
N THR A 108 0.84 2.96 1.11
CA THR A 108 0.54 3.40 -0.26
C THR A 108 1.78 3.55 -1.11
N GLU A 109 2.91 3.87 -0.48
CA GLU A 109 4.19 4.12 -1.16
C GLU A 109 5.34 3.76 -0.23
N ALA A 110 6.35 3.08 -0.74
CA ALA A 110 7.56 2.75 0.01
C ALA A 110 8.79 2.81 -0.91
N HIS A 111 9.69 3.78 -0.72
CA HIS A 111 10.91 3.87 -1.53
C HIS A 111 12.11 3.54 -0.66
N ILE A 112 12.95 2.62 -1.15
CA ILE A 112 14.23 2.27 -0.55
C ILE A 112 15.28 2.66 -1.58
N MET A 113 15.91 3.80 -1.33
CA MET A 113 16.85 4.46 -2.24
C MET A 113 18.23 4.53 -1.60
N GLN A 114 19.26 4.74 -2.42
CA GLN A 114 20.66 4.89 -2.02
C GLN A 114 21.11 3.79 -1.06
N PRO A 115 21.01 2.51 -1.45
CA PRO A 115 21.36 1.40 -0.58
C PRO A 115 22.84 1.43 -0.20
N ARG A 116 23.12 1.48 1.10
CA ARG A 116 24.46 1.30 1.67
C ARG A 116 24.44 0.13 2.66
N PRO A 117 25.61 -0.43 3.05
CA PRO A 117 25.67 -1.54 4.01
C PRO A 117 24.91 -1.29 5.31
N ASP A 118 24.99 -0.06 5.83
CA ASP A 118 24.48 0.31 7.16
C ASP A 118 23.37 1.37 7.13
N SER A 119 22.92 1.79 5.94
CA SER A 119 21.87 2.82 5.82
C SER A 119 21.17 2.80 4.46
N VAL A 120 19.99 3.40 4.44
CA VAL A 120 19.20 3.65 3.23
C VAL A 120 18.54 5.03 3.30
N VAL A 121 18.08 5.55 2.18
CA VAL A 121 17.13 6.68 2.15
C VAL A 121 15.73 6.11 1.96
N LEU A 122 14.88 6.33 2.96
CA LEU A 122 13.55 5.71 3.04
C LEU A 122 12.44 6.75 2.88
N THR A 123 11.51 6.46 1.99
CA THR A 123 10.19 7.09 1.91
C THR A 123 9.17 6.04 2.27
N MET A 124 8.25 6.34 3.17
CA MET A 124 7.13 5.44 3.50
C MET A 124 5.93 6.30 3.76
N LEU A 125 4.90 6.15 2.93
CA LEU A 125 3.62 6.82 3.07
C LEU A 125 2.54 5.78 3.29
N SER A 126 1.63 6.10 4.20
CA SER A 126 0.48 5.27 4.54
C SER A 126 -0.78 6.11 4.57
N ALA A 127 -1.86 5.58 4.02
CA ALA A 127 -3.18 6.16 4.13
C ALA A 127 -3.85 5.68 5.43
N LEU A 128 -4.34 6.64 6.21
CA LEU A 128 -5.14 6.42 7.40
C LEU A 128 -6.49 7.08 7.22
N ASN A 129 -7.58 6.34 7.44
CA ASN A 129 -8.92 6.89 7.44
C ASN A 129 -9.51 6.94 8.85
N LEU A 130 -9.73 8.15 9.37
CA LEU A 130 -10.43 8.39 10.64
C LEU A 130 -11.80 9.02 10.37
N ALA A 131 -12.87 8.27 10.65
CA ALA A 131 -14.24 8.74 10.45
C ALA A 131 -14.72 9.64 11.60
N GLY A 132 -15.20 10.84 11.28
CA GLY A 132 -16.06 11.62 12.17
C GLY A 132 -15.35 12.54 13.18
N PHE A 133 -14.01 12.59 13.21
CA PHE A 133 -13.27 13.51 14.07
C PHE A 133 -11.92 13.93 13.47
N SER A 134 -11.40 15.08 13.92
CA SER A 134 -10.03 15.52 13.63
C SER A 134 -9.21 15.41 14.91
N VAL A 135 -8.00 14.85 14.81
CA VAL A 135 -7.04 14.82 15.91
C VAL A 135 -5.73 15.43 15.46
N TYR A 136 -5.00 16.06 16.37
CA TYR A 136 -3.63 16.46 16.16
C TYR A 136 -2.72 15.46 16.87
N MET A 137 -1.85 14.81 16.12
CA MET A 137 -0.92 13.81 16.62
C MET A 137 0.46 14.44 16.77
N ASP A 138 1.07 14.31 17.93
CA ASP A 138 2.43 14.78 18.17
C ASP A 138 3.44 13.97 17.35
N ALA A 139 4.61 14.58 17.12
CA ALA A 139 5.71 13.92 16.45
C ALA A 139 6.08 12.63 17.20
N MET A 140 6.44 11.58 16.46
CA MET A 140 6.80 10.29 17.04
C MET A 140 7.93 9.62 16.28
N THR A 141 8.66 8.77 17.00
CA THR A 141 9.56 7.79 16.40
C THR A 141 8.79 6.50 16.21
N LEU A 142 8.80 6.00 14.98
CA LEU A 142 8.18 4.76 14.55
C LEU A 142 9.24 3.73 14.22
N GLY A 143 9.38 2.70 15.05
CA GLY A 143 10.23 1.55 14.80
C GLY A 143 9.56 0.58 13.84
N LEU A 144 10.27 0.16 12.79
CA LEU A 144 9.81 -0.89 11.89
C LEU A 144 10.44 -2.22 12.27
N PHE A 145 9.64 -3.28 12.32
CA PHE A 145 10.10 -4.62 12.67
C PHE A 145 9.47 -5.69 11.77
N VAL A 146 10.03 -6.90 11.80
CA VAL A 146 9.46 -8.07 11.11
C VAL A 146 8.77 -8.93 12.16
N PRO A 147 7.43 -9.06 12.16
CA PRO A 147 6.70 -9.76 13.24
C PRO A 147 7.21 -11.18 13.51
N GLN A 148 7.63 -11.90 12.47
CA GLN A 148 8.17 -13.26 12.56
C GLN A 148 9.53 -13.35 13.29
N VAL A 149 10.32 -12.27 13.27
CA VAL A 149 11.61 -12.19 13.96
C VAL A 149 11.42 -11.68 15.40
N GLY A 150 10.39 -10.88 15.62
CA GLY A 150 10.06 -10.26 16.90
C GLY A 150 10.01 -8.74 16.81
N PRO A 151 9.61 -8.04 17.89
CA PRO A 151 9.34 -6.61 17.87
C PRO A 151 10.59 -5.73 17.88
N SER A 152 11.80 -6.28 17.69
CA SER A 152 13.03 -5.48 17.66
C SER A 152 13.09 -4.65 16.37
N PRO A 153 13.10 -3.30 16.45
CA PRO A 153 13.12 -2.48 15.26
C PRO A 153 14.42 -2.61 14.47
N PHE A 154 14.32 -2.67 13.15
CA PHE A 154 15.47 -2.67 12.23
C PHE A 154 15.81 -1.29 11.67
N VAL A 155 14.85 -0.38 11.63
CA VAL A 155 15.01 1.05 11.33
C VAL A 155 13.99 1.88 12.10
N ASN A 156 14.25 3.19 12.20
CA ASN A 156 13.33 4.16 12.80
C ASN A 156 12.92 5.24 11.79
N LEU A 157 11.62 5.55 11.76
CA LEU A 157 11.05 6.67 11.00
C LEU A 157 10.65 7.79 11.95
N TYR A 158 10.94 9.04 11.59
CA TYR A 158 10.63 10.21 12.40
C TYR A 158 9.42 10.92 11.80
N LEU A 159 8.23 10.58 12.28
CA LEU A 159 6.99 11.17 11.80
C LEU A 159 6.81 12.56 12.43
N PRO A 160 6.57 13.60 11.61
CA PRO A 160 6.31 14.93 12.13
C PRO A 160 4.94 14.99 12.81
N ALA A 161 4.76 15.98 13.68
CA ALA A 161 3.46 16.27 14.25
C ALA A 161 2.49 16.65 13.13
N THR A 162 1.28 16.09 13.13
CA THR A 162 0.35 16.29 12.03
C THR A 162 -1.10 16.20 12.44
N LYS A 163 -1.95 16.91 11.71
CA LYS A 163 -3.39 16.87 11.88
C LYS A 163 -3.96 15.74 11.02
N VAL A 164 -4.62 14.79 11.66
CA VAL A 164 -5.31 13.68 11.00
C VAL A 164 -6.80 13.98 10.95
N HIS A 165 -7.38 13.95 9.76
CA HIS A 165 -8.81 14.13 9.56
C HIS A 165 -9.29 13.37 8.31
N GLY A 166 -10.33 12.54 8.45
CA GLY A 166 -10.83 11.77 7.33
C GLY A 166 -9.72 10.88 6.76
N ASN A 167 -9.61 10.86 5.43
CA ASN A 167 -8.50 10.23 4.73
C ASN A 167 -7.27 11.15 4.78
N THR A 168 -6.22 10.73 5.50
CA THR A 168 -4.97 11.47 5.65
C THR A 168 -3.80 10.55 5.30
N THR A 169 -2.86 11.06 4.50
CA THR A 169 -1.58 10.38 4.24
C THR A 169 -0.58 10.77 5.32
N LEU A 170 0.04 9.77 5.93
CA LEU A 170 1.02 9.90 6.99
C LEU A 170 2.32 9.21 6.57
N GLY A 171 3.45 9.73 7.01
CA GLY A 171 4.73 9.08 6.70
C GLY A 171 5.90 10.03 6.65
N VAL A 172 6.97 9.54 6.05
CA VAL A 172 8.22 10.28 5.83
C VAL A 172 8.62 10.17 4.37
N SER A 173 9.34 11.17 3.88
CA SER A 173 9.85 11.21 2.51
C SER A 173 11.33 11.55 2.53
N ASN A 174 12.12 10.79 1.77
CA ASN A 174 13.57 10.97 1.59
C ASN A 174 14.34 11.06 2.91
N GLN A 175 13.97 10.22 3.89
CA GLN A 175 14.61 10.22 5.20
C GLN A 175 15.87 9.35 5.18
N PHE A 176 17.03 9.94 5.47
CA PHE A 176 18.23 9.15 5.77
C PHE A 176 17.96 8.27 6.99
N THR A 177 18.16 6.97 6.82
CA THR A 177 17.69 5.96 7.79
C THR A 177 18.80 4.93 8.02
N PRO A 178 19.50 5.02 9.18
CA PRO A 178 20.46 4.00 9.61
C PRO A 178 19.78 2.66 9.88
N ILE A 179 20.43 1.57 9.50
CA ILE A 179 20.03 0.20 9.85
C ILE A 179 20.53 -0.07 11.28
N ILE A 180 19.61 -0.23 12.22
CA ILE A 180 19.93 -0.42 13.65
C ILE A 180 19.93 -1.90 14.06
N ASN A 181 19.29 -2.77 13.26
CA ASN A 181 19.33 -4.23 13.44
C ASN A 181 19.43 -4.90 12.07
N HIS A 182 20.64 -5.36 11.72
CA HIS A 182 20.92 -6.00 10.43
C HIS A 182 20.19 -7.34 10.25
N THR A 183 19.94 -8.08 11.33
CA THR A 183 19.19 -9.35 11.25
C THR A 183 17.73 -9.09 10.87
N GLY A 184 17.10 -8.10 11.52
CA GLY A 184 15.74 -7.68 11.20
C GLY A 184 15.64 -7.08 9.80
N TRP A 185 16.62 -6.27 9.39
CA TRP A 185 16.68 -5.71 8.04
C TRP A 185 16.85 -6.80 6.98
N GLN A 186 17.77 -7.75 7.18
CA GLN A 186 17.95 -8.87 6.27
C GLN A 186 16.65 -9.66 6.10
N ALA A 187 15.96 -9.98 7.20
CA ALA A 187 14.68 -10.68 7.15
C ALA A 187 13.60 -9.87 6.41
N PHE A 188 13.59 -8.55 6.56
CA PHE A 188 12.70 -7.68 5.81
C PHE A 188 12.98 -7.75 4.30
N VAL A 189 14.24 -7.66 3.88
CA VAL A 189 14.62 -7.76 2.46
C VAL A 189 14.34 -9.16 1.91
N ASP A 190 14.64 -10.21 2.67
CA ASP A 190 14.32 -11.60 2.31
C ASP A 190 12.81 -11.76 2.06
N ASN A 191 11.97 -11.27 2.97
CA ASN A 191 10.51 -11.30 2.85
C ASN A 191 10.01 -10.46 1.67
N ALA A 192 10.56 -9.26 1.48
CA ALA A 192 10.18 -8.35 0.41
C ALA A 192 10.43 -8.96 -0.98
N VAL A 193 11.49 -9.76 -1.14
CA VAL A 193 11.79 -10.41 -2.42
C VAL A 193 11.04 -11.73 -2.60
N ASN A 194 10.97 -12.57 -1.57
CA ASN A 194 10.55 -13.96 -1.73
C ASN A 194 9.05 -14.22 -1.54
N LEU A 195 8.35 -13.37 -0.78
CA LEU A 195 6.92 -13.58 -0.50
C LEU A 195 6.04 -12.93 -1.57
N ASP A 196 4.82 -13.43 -1.69
CA ASP A 196 3.74 -12.78 -2.45
C ASP A 196 3.14 -11.61 -1.65
N VAL A 197 2.93 -11.81 -0.35
CA VAL A 197 2.49 -10.81 0.62
C VAL A 197 3.41 -10.85 1.84
N GLY A 198 4.04 -9.71 2.13
CA GLY A 198 4.83 -9.51 3.34
C GLY A 198 4.05 -8.76 4.42
N VAL A 199 4.50 -8.83 5.67
CA VAL A 199 3.93 -8.07 6.78
C VAL A 199 5.04 -7.22 7.41
N VAL A 200 4.78 -5.92 7.53
CA VAL A 200 5.67 -4.97 8.22
C VAL A 200 5.03 -4.58 9.55
N GLY A 201 5.77 -4.80 10.62
CA GLY A 201 5.44 -4.36 11.97
C GLY A 201 5.86 -2.92 12.19
N MET A 202 5.06 -2.19 12.94
CA MET A 202 5.21 -0.77 13.24
C MET A 202 4.94 -0.54 14.72
N GLU A 203 5.91 -0.02 15.46
CA GLU A 203 5.75 0.33 16.87
C GLU A 203 6.16 1.78 17.17
N GLY A 204 5.38 2.49 17.97
CA GLY A 204 5.69 3.88 18.32
C GLY A 204 4.81 4.41 19.44
N LYS A 205 5.23 5.53 20.03
CA LYS A 205 4.44 6.24 21.05
C LYS A 205 4.22 7.67 20.61
N SER A 206 2.98 8.14 20.72
CA SER A 206 2.61 9.52 20.42
C SER A 206 1.54 9.99 21.39
N THR A 207 1.28 11.29 21.43
CA THR A 207 0.14 11.89 22.11
C THR A 207 -0.80 12.46 21.07
N VAL A 208 -2.10 12.15 21.16
CA VAL A 208 -3.12 12.77 20.32
C VAL A 208 -3.89 13.82 21.10
N HIS A 209 -4.20 14.92 20.44
CA HIS A 209 -4.91 16.07 20.97
C HIS A 209 -6.20 16.30 20.19
N MET A 210 -7.29 16.51 20.93
CA MET A 210 -8.59 16.94 20.42
C MET A 210 -9.08 18.12 21.26
N GLY A 211 -8.78 19.34 20.80
CA GLY A 211 -8.99 20.54 21.59
C GLY A 211 -8.09 20.55 22.84
N LYS A 212 -8.69 20.59 24.03
CA LYS A 212 -7.95 20.50 25.31
C LYS A 212 -7.75 19.06 25.80
N LEU A 213 -8.41 18.10 25.16
CA LEU A 213 -8.31 16.69 25.51
C LEU A 213 -7.05 16.12 24.87
N HIS A 214 -6.31 15.32 25.63
CA HIS A 214 -5.14 14.61 25.14
C HIS A 214 -5.16 13.17 25.62
N ALA A 215 -4.55 12.28 24.85
CA ALA A 215 -4.40 10.87 25.18
C ALA A 215 -3.06 10.36 24.67
N ASN A 216 -2.35 9.58 25.49
CA ASN A 216 -1.14 8.87 25.08
C ASN A 216 -1.56 7.64 24.28
N LEU A 217 -0.96 7.45 23.12
CA LEU A 217 -1.16 6.29 22.25
C LEU A 217 0.10 5.45 22.19
N ASN A 218 -0.09 4.13 22.28
CA ASN A 218 0.93 3.16 21.93
C ASN A 218 0.51 2.53 20.60
N MET A 219 1.20 2.90 19.53
CA MET A 219 0.99 2.30 18.22
C MET A 219 1.73 0.97 18.16
N TYR A 220 0.99 -0.10 17.88
CA TYR A 220 1.51 -1.40 17.49
C TYR A 220 0.64 -1.91 16.35
N LYS A 221 1.20 -1.95 15.13
CA LYS A 221 0.47 -2.31 13.92
C LYS A 221 1.26 -3.28 13.08
N GLU A 222 0.57 -4.29 12.57
CA GLU A 222 1.09 -5.21 11.58
C GLU A 222 0.34 -4.96 10.28
N VAL A 223 1.05 -4.49 9.26
CA VAL A 223 0.44 -4.10 7.99
C VAL A 223 0.88 -5.06 6.90
N PRO A 224 -0.06 -5.86 6.35
CA PRO A 224 0.22 -6.68 5.18
C PRO A 224 0.35 -5.81 3.93
N SER A 225 1.28 -6.15 3.06
CA SER A 225 1.49 -5.49 1.76
C SER A 225 2.00 -6.52 0.75
N ASN A 226 1.63 -6.36 -0.52
CA ASN A 226 2.23 -7.13 -1.60
C ASN A 226 3.76 -6.97 -1.58
N ALA A 227 4.46 -8.07 -1.88
CA ALA A 227 5.91 -8.15 -2.02
C ALA A 227 6.28 -8.50 -3.48
N LEU A 228 7.55 -8.73 -3.81
CA LEU A 228 8.00 -8.92 -5.19
C LEU A 228 7.64 -10.30 -5.78
N ASN A 229 7.27 -11.26 -4.93
CA ASN A 229 6.88 -12.61 -5.35
C ASN A 229 7.92 -13.28 -6.26
N GLN A 230 9.20 -13.21 -5.88
CA GLN A 230 10.33 -13.79 -6.60
C GLN A 230 10.43 -13.34 -8.07
N PHE A 231 9.91 -12.15 -8.39
CA PHE A 231 9.76 -11.64 -9.76
C PHE A 231 9.01 -12.61 -10.68
N LYS A 232 7.94 -13.25 -10.17
CA LYS A 232 7.07 -14.12 -10.97
C LYS A 232 6.61 -13.38 -12.23
N GLY A 233 6.88 -14.00 -13.39
CA GLY A 233 6.70 -13.37 -14.70
C GLY A 233 7.99 -12.76 -15.28
N PHE A 234 9.13 -12.99 -14.64
CA PHE A 234 10.45 -12.68 -15.19
C PHE A 234 10.59 -13.25 -16.61
N ALA A 235 11.05 -12.41 -17.53
CA ALA A 235 11.27 -12.78 -18.91
C ALA A 235 12.53 -12.10 -19.44
N ILE A 236 13.14 -12.73 -20.44
CA ILE A 236 14.26 -12.17 -21.17
C ILE A 236 13.77 -11.93 -22.60
N GLU A 237 13.82 -10.68 -23.01
CA GLU A 237 13.30 -10.17 -24.28
C GLU A 237 14.44 -9.58 -25.12
N ASP A 238 14.22 -9.46 -26.43
CA ASP A 238 15.14 -8.80 -27.37
C ASP A 238 16.60 -9.28 -27.33
N SER A 239 16.82 -10.54 -26.96
CA SER A 239 18.16 -11.12 -26.88
C SER A 239 18.87 -11.10 -28.22
N ARG A 240 20.15 -10.71 -28.21
CA ARG A 240 21.03 -10.63 -29.38
C ARG A 240 22.47 -10.93 -29.01
N LEU A 241 23.13 -11.78 -29.81
CA LEU A 241 24.58 -11.95 -29.73
C LEU A 241 25.31 -10.87 -30.53
N LEU A 242 26.44 -10.41 -30.00
CA LEU A 242 27.36 -9.49 -30.69
C LEU A 242 28.57 -10.27 -31.18
N LEU A 243 28.72 -10.30 -32.51
CA LEU A 243 29.82 -10.96 -33.20
C LEU A 243 30.44 -9.93 -34.18
N PRO A 244 31.63 -9.38 -33.90
CA PRO A 244 32.50 -9.67 -32.75
C PRO A 244 31.97 -9.06 -31.44
N PRO A 245 32.48 -9.51 -30.27
CA PRO A 245 32.21 -8.88 -28.98
C PRO A 245 32.62 -7.39 -28.96
N GLU A 246 32.05 -6.63 -28.04
CA GLU A 246 32.46 -5.25 -27.78
C GLU A 246 33.81 -5.20 -27.04
N ALA A 247 34.40 -4.00 -26.95
CA ALA A 247 35.73 -3.81 -26.37
C ALA A 247 35.82 -4.21 -24.88
N ASP A 248 34.69 -4.18 -24.17
CA ASP A 248 34.55 -4.62 -22.78
C ASP A 248 34.31 -6.14 -22.64
N GLY A 249 34.27 -6.87 -23.76
CA GLY A 249 33.99 -8.31 -23.81
C GLY A 249 32.50 -8.64 -23.92
N THR A 250 31.59 -7.66 -23.90
CA THR A 250 30.14 -7.92 -24.01
C THR A 250 29.82 -8.57 -25.35
N ASN A 251 29.16 -9.73 -25.31
CA ASN A 251 28.72 -10.45 -26.50
C ASN A 251 27.24 -10.86 -26.47
N LEU A 252 26.51 -10.50 -25.42
CA LEU A 252 25.06 -10.69 -25.28
C LEU A 252 24.43 -9.36 -24.88
N LEU A 253 23.41 -8.93 -25.60
CA LEU A 253 22.49 -7.88 -25.18
C LEU A 253 21.08 -8.48 -25.05
N ALA A 254 20.33 -8.04 -24.05
CA ALA A 254 18.92 -8.42 -23.87
C ALA A 254 18.21 -7.36 -23.03
N ASN A 255 16.90 -7.51 -22.87
CA ASN A 255 16.09 -6.78 -21.92
C ASN A 255 15.50 -7.76 -20.89
N ALA A 256 15.65 -7.46 -19.60
CA ALA A 256 15.03 -8.22 -18.53
C ALA A 256 13.71 -7.56 -18.13
N SER A 257 12.62 -8.32 -18.22
CA SER A 257 11.32 -7.94 -17.66
C SER A 257 11.26 -8.35 -16.20
N LEU A 258 11.08 -7.38 -15.31
CA LEU A 258 11.08 -7.55 -13.85
C LEU A 258 9.76 -7.00 -13.27
N PRO A 259 8.72 -7.84 -13.18
CA PRO A 259 7.46 -7.44 -12.58
C PRO A 259 7.59 -7.16 -11.09
N ASN A 260 6.91 -6.11 -10.63
CA ASN A 260 6.82 -5.72 -9.24
C ASN A 260 5.35 -5.44 -8.88
N PRO A 261 4.64 -6.40 -8.27
CA PRO A 261 3.25 -6.21 -7.85
C PRO A 261 3.09 -5.45 -6.52
N SER A 262 4.20 -4.99 -5.93
CA SER A 262 4.21 -4.22 -4.68
C SER A 262 4.11 -2.72 -4.91
N VAL A 263 3.90 -1.98 -3.82
CA VAL A 263 3.99 -0.50 -3.79
C VAL A 263 5.43 0.00 -3.57
N MET A 264 6.41 -0.91 -3.53
CA MET A 264 7.80 -0.57 -3.24
C MET A 264 8.54 -0.11 -4.50
N THR A 265 9.31 0.97 -4.38
CA THR A 265 10.40 1.30 -5.29
C THR A 265 11.71 0.90 -4.64
N LEU A 266 12.51 0.05 -5.30
CA LEU A 266 13.78 -0.45 -4.78
C LEU A 266 14.90 -0.04 -5.73
N GLU A 267 15.82 0.77 -5.25
CA GLU A 267 17.10 0.99 -5.92
C GLU A 267 18.06 -0.11 -5.47
N ILE A 268 18.50 -0.95 -6.41
CA ILE A 268 19.38 -2.10 -6.16
C ILE A 268 20.82 -1.76 -6.53
N GLY A 269 21.01 -1.06 -7.64
CA GLY A 269 22.34 -0.72 -8.18
C GLY A 269 22.82 -1.70 -9.25
N ASN A 270 24.14 -1.79 -9.42
CA ASN A 270 24.76 -2.68 -10.39
C ASN A 270 24.67 -4.13 -9.92
N THR A 271 23.92 -4.93 -10.67
CA THR A 271 23.60 -6.32 -10.33
C THR A 271 24.28 -7.26 -11.32
N THR A 272 25.05 -8.21 -10.79
CA THR A 272 25.69 -9.27 -11.59
C THR A 272 25.02 -10.61 -11.36
N LEU A 273 24.83 -11.36 -12.44
CA LEU A 273 24.13 -12.63 -12.49
C LEU A 273 24.98 -13.64 -13.25
N ASN A 274 25.04 -14.89 -12.79
CA ASN A 274 25.51 -16.00 -13.61
C ASN A 274 24.36 -16.49 -14.50
N LEU A 275 24.68 -16.83 -15.75
CA LEU A 275 23.75 -17.45 -16.69
C LEU A 275 24.03 -18.95 -16.77
N LEU A 276 23.00 -19.76 -16.57
CA LEU A 276 23.06 -21.21 -16.55
C LEU A 276 22.10 -21.81 -17.59
N SER A 277 22.55 -22.91 -18.19
CA SER A 277 21.74 -23.82 -19.01
C SER A 277 21.73 -25.18 -18.31
N GLY A 278 20.60 -25.53 -17.70
CA GLY A 278 20.59 -26.59 -16.68
C GLY A 278 21.51 -26.21 -15.52
N ASP A 279 22.46 -27.08 -15.17
CA ASP A 279 23.45 -26.83 -14.12
C ASP A 279 24.76 -26.22 -14.65
N LEU A 280 24.89 -26.06 -15.97
CA LEU A 280 26.11 -25.54 -16.59
C LEU A 280 26.10 -24.02 -16.64
N VAL A 281 27.07 -23.38 -15.96
CA VAL A 281 27.32 -21.94 -16.13
C VAL A 281 27.87 -21.69 -17.53
N ILE A 282 27.10 -20.98 -18.36
CA ILE A 282 27.43 -20.65 -19.76
C ILE A 282 27.89 -19.21 -19.93
N GLY A 283 27.81 -18.39 -18.89
CA GLY A 283 28.16 -16.98 -18.97
C GLY A 283 27.77 -16.16 -17.75
N ASN A 284 27.82 -14.84 -17.90
CA ASN A 284 27.37 -13.87 -16.91
C ASN A 284 26.56 -12.75 -17.57
N ALA A 285 25.79 -12.04 -16.76
CA ALA A 285 25.00 -10.90 -17.14
C ALA A 285 25.13 -9.81 -16.08
N THR A 286 25.08 -8.56 -16.52
CA THR A 286 25.11 -7.38 -15.68
C THR A 286 23.96 -6.47 -16.05
N ILE A 287 23.28 -5.96 -15.03
CA ILE A 287 22.27 -4.91 -15.13
C ILE A 287 22.82 -3.72 -14.35
N ASN A 288 23.06 -2.61 -15.04
CA ASN A 288 23.58 -1.41 -14.42
C ASN A 288 22.44 -0.56 -13.85
N ASP A 289 22.68 0.07 -12.71
CA ASP A 289 21.78 1.04 -12.07
C ASP A 289 20.33 0.54 -11.95
N LEU A 290 20.16 -0.70 -11.51
CA LEU A 290 18.84 -1.35 -11.45
C LEU A 290 17.95 -0.66 -10.42
N VAL A 291 16.82 -0.14 -10.88
CA VAL A 291 15.73 0.38 -10.05
C VAL A 291 14.44 -0.36 -10.40
N ILE A 292 13.82 -0.98 -9.41
CA ILE A 292 12.55 -1.71 -9.54
C ILE A 292 11.44 -0.82 -9.01
N ARG A 293 10.56 -0.34 -9.89
CA ARG A 293 9.38 0.47 -9.55
C ARG A 293 8.11 -0.38 -9.54
N PRO A 294 7.02 0.05 -8.88
CA PRO A 294 5.73 -0.64 -8.99
C PRO A 294 5.30 -0.83 -10.45
N GLY A 295 4.83 -2.04 -10.78
CA GLY A 295 4.44 -2.43 -12.14
C GLY A 295 5.50 -3.25 -12.88
N ASN A 296 5.44 -3.25 -14.21
CA ASN A 296 6.40 -3.97 -15.06
C ASN A 296 7.61 -3.08 -15.36
N ASN A 297 8.80 -3.55 -15.01
CA ASN A 297 10.06 -2.88 -15.31
C ASN A 297 10.76 -3.61 -16.46
N SER A 298 11.39 -2.85 -17.35
CA SER A 298 12.29 -3.40 -18.38
C SER A 298 13.68 -2.82 -18.14
N ALA A 299 14.67 -3.69 -17.94
CA ALA A 299 16.04 -3.31 -17.63
C ALA A 299 16.99 -3.84 -18.71
N PRO A 300 17.85 -2.99 -19.31
CA PRO A 300 18.83 -3.45 -20.29
C PRO A 300 19.88 -4.34 -19.62
N VAL A 301 20.15 -5.47 -20.24
CA VAL A 301 21.12 -6.48 -19.81
C VAL A 301 22.29 -6.49 -20.76
N ARG A 302 23.50 -6.47 -20.20
CA ARG A 302 24.76 -6.70 -20.93
C ARG A 302 25.41 -7.94 -20.37
N GLY A 303 25.77 -8.88 -21.24
CA GLY A 303 26.31 -10.17 -20.80
C GLY A 303 27.46 -10.67 -21.65
N PHE A 304 28.11 -11.68 -21.09
CA PHE A 304 29.12 -12.50 -21.74
C PHE A 304 28.65 -13.95 -21.73
N LEU A 305 28.58 -14.56 -22.91
CA LEU A 305 28.32 -15.98 -23.14
C LEU A 305 29.59 -16.65 -23.66
N ASP A 306 30.00 -17.73 -23.01
CA ASP A 306 31.11 -18.56 -23.43
C ASP A 306 30.65 -19.55 -24.51
N LEU A 307 30.68 -19.08 -25.76
CA LEU A 307 30.27 -19.87 -26.92
C LEU A 307 31.09 -21.16 -27.08
N HIS A 308 32.37 -21.13 -26.70
CA HIS A 308 33.23 -22.32 -26.77
C HIS A 308 32.75 -23.39 -25.79
N LYS A 309 32.49 -23.00 -24.54
CA LYS A 309 31.95 -23.89 -23.51
C LYS A 309 30.56 -24.42 -23.89
N ILE A 310 29.70 -23.59 -24.48
CA ILE A 310 28.39 -24.03 -25.00
C ILE A 310 28.57 -25.11 -26.08
N ILE A 311 29.43 -24.89 -27.07
CA ILE A 311 29.67 -25.84 -28.16
C ILE A 311 30.25 -27.17 -27.63
N GLN A 312 31.21 -27.10 -26.71
CA GLN A 312 31.80 -28.31 -26.09
C GLN A 312 30.79 -29.15 -25.32
N ASN A 313 29.76 -28.52 -24.75
CA ASN A 313 28.74 -29.17 -23.93
C ASN A 313 27.38 -29.27 -24.65
N LEU A 314 27.36 -29.07 -25.98
CA LEU A 314 26.12 -28.94 -26.74
C LEU A 314 25.24 -30.18 -26.59
N SER A 315 25.80 -31.39 -26.64
CA SER A 315 25.04 -32.63 -26.46
C SER A 315 24.32 -32.69 -25.10
N SER A 316 25.00 -32.32 -24.02
CA SER A 316 24.42 -32.27 -22.67
C SER A 316 23.33 -31.19 -22.56
N ILE A 317 23.56 -30.02 -23.15
CA ILE A 317 22.55 -28.93 -23.18
C ILE A 317 21.30 -29.39 -23.97
N LEU A 318 21.48 -29.99 -25.15
CA LEU A 318 20.37 -30.48 -25.96
C LEU A 318 19.56 -31.57 -25.25
N GLN A 319 20.23 -32.47 -24.52
CA GLN A 319 19.58 -33.52 -23.75
C GLN A 319 18.78 -32.95 -22.57
N THR A 320 19.38 -32.06 -21.78
CA THR A 320 18.74 -31.45 -20.61
C THR A 320 17.62 -30.48 -20.98
N GLN A 321 17.70 -29.82 -22.14
CA GLN A 321 16.73 -28.83 -22.59
C GLN A 321 15.79 -29.31 -23.70
N ARG A 322 15.78 -30.62 -24.00
CA ARG A 322 15.05 -31.19 -25.15
C ARG A 322 13.60 -30.70 -25.26
N SER A 323 12.87 -30.68 -24.15
CA SER A 323 11.47 -30.23 -24.12
C SER A 323 11.32 -28.74 -24.44
N ALA A 324 12.18 -27.88 -23.89
CA ALA A 324 12.15 -26.45 -24.20
C ALA A 324 12.49 -26.19 -25.68
N ILE A 325 13.52 -26.86 -26.20
CA ILE A 325 13.99 -26.71 -27.58
C ILE A 325 12.94 -27.18 -28.58
N GLN A 326 12.26 -28.31 -28.31
CA GLN A 326 11.15 -28.79 -29.14
C GLN A 326 10.01 -27.77 -29.24
N ASN A 327 9.82 -26.96 -28.20
CA ASN A 327 8.85 -25.87 -28.19
C ASN A 327 9.43 -24.54 -28.75
N GLY A 328 10.69 -24.53 -29.20
CA GLY A 328 11.34 -23.38 -29.80
C GLY A 328 12.08 -22.45 -28.83
N TYR A 329 12.32 -22.89 -27.60
CA TYR A 329 12.93 -22.09 -26.54
C TYR A 329 14.20 -22.73 -25.96
N ILE A 330 15.05 -21.89 -25.36
CA ILE A 330 16.12 -22.31 -24.46
C ILE A 330 15.74 -21.84 -23.05
N GLU A 331 15.78 -22.72 -22.07
CA GLU A 331 15.56 -22.34 -20.67
C GLU A 331 16.89 -21.85 -20.09
N LEU A 332 16.93 -20.57 -19.71
CA LEU A 332 18.05 -19.99 -19.00
C LEU A 332 17.69 -19.79 -17.54
N THR A 333 18.60 -20.19 -16.66
CA THR A 333 18.52 -19.92 -15.23
C THR A 333 19.56 -18.86 -14.88
N SER A 334 19.15 -17.82 -14.17
CA SER A 334 20.01 -16.74 -13.71
C SER A 334 20.09 -16.75 -12.18
N ILE A 335 21.29 -16.65 -11.63
CA ILE A 335 21.55 -16.62 -10.18
C ILE A 335 22.39 -15.40 -9.85
N GLY A 336 21.97 -14.61 -8.85
CA GLY A 336 22.71 -13.44 -8.39
C GLY A 336 24.09 -13.79 -7.84
N THR A 337 25.09 -13.01 -8.22
CA THR A 337 26.46 -13.17 -7.70
C THR A 337 26.94 -11.97 -6.91
N GLY A 338 26.47 -10.77 -7.25
CA GLY A 338 26.95 -9.53 -6.64
C GLY A 338 25.98 -8.38 -6.85
N VAL A 339 25.96 -7.46 -5.87
CA VAL A 339 25.25 -6.19 -5.95
C VAL A 339 26.16 -5.09 -5.43
N THR A 340 26.37 -4.05 -6.24
CA THR A 340 27.14 -2.87 -5.85
C THR A 340 26.36 -1.60 -6.13
N TYR A 341 26.48 -0.62 -5.24
CA TYR A 341 25.92 0.71 -5.39
C TYR A 341 27.04 1.72 -5.15
N GLU A 342 27.28 2.62 -6.12
CA GLU A 342 28.39 3.59 -6.09
C GLU A 342 29.78 2.95 -5.78
N GLY A 343 30.01 1.73 -6.28
CA GLY A 343 31.26 0.99 -6.06
C GLY A 343 31.38 0.27 -4.71
N VAL A 344 30.35 0.32 -3.86
CA VAL A 344 30.32 -0.38 -2.57
C VAL A 344 29.35 -1.56 -2.64
N THR A 345 29.75 -2.72 -2.13
CA THR A 345 28.87 -3.89 -2.04
C THR A 345 27.67 -3.63 -1.13
N VAL A 346 26.48 -4.09 -1.53
CA VAL A 346 25.25 -4.03 -0.72
C VAL A 346 24.92 -5.44 -0.21
N PRO A 347 25.35 -5.81 1.02
CA PRO A 347 25.36 -7.22 1.45
C PRO A 347 23.97 -7.85 1.53
N TYR A 348 22.95 -7.08 1.94
CA TYR A 348 21.60 -7.61 2.10
C TYR A 348 20.93 -7.94 0.76
N TYR A 349 21.16 -7.15 -0.29
CA TYR A 349 20.68 -7.49 -1.63
C TYR A 349 21.49 -8.66 -2.22
N GLU A 350 22.81 -8.63 -2.10
CA GLU A 350 23.66 -9.73 -2.59
C GLU A 350 23.26 -11.07 -1.98
N LYS A 351 23.03 -11.12 -0.66
CA LYS A 351 22.63 -12.34 0.04
C LYS A 351 21.30 -12.89 -0.45
N VAL A 352 20.32 -12.03 -0.70
CA VAL A 352 19.00 -12.43 -1.21
C VAL A 352 19.10 -12.93 -2.65
N LEU A 353 19.78 -12.17 -3.52
CA LEU A 353 19.90 -12.49 -4.93
C LEU A 353 20.71 -13.76 -5.20
N LYS A 354 21.67 -14.10 -4.32
CA LYS A 354 22.40 -15.39 -4.37
C LYS A 354 21.49 -16.61 -4.19
N ASN A 355 20.38 -16.44 -3.48
CA ASN A 355 19.41 -17.50 -3.25
C ASN A 355 18.20 -17.41 -4.19
N LEU A 356 18.12 -16.35 -5.00
CA LEU A 356 17.03 -16.12 -5.94
C LEU A 356 17.39 -16.72 -7.31
N THR A 357 16.62 -17.74 -7.70
CA THR A 357 16.75 -18.39 -9.01
C THR A 357 15.73 -17.79 -9.97
N LEU A 358 16.18 -17.07 -10.99
CA LEU A 358 15.32 -16.50 -12.03
C LEU A 358 15.37 -17.38 -13.28
N LYS A 359 14.23 -17.94 -13.69
CA LYS A 359 14.13 -18.79 -14.88
C LYS A 359 13.39 -18.07 -15.99
N ALA A 360 13.95 -18.10 -17.20
CA ALA A 360 13.32 -17.52 -18.39
C ALA A 360 13.46 -18.45 -19.60
N GLN A 361 12.44 -18.45 -20.45
CA GLN A 361 12.47 -19.09 -21.75
C GLN A 361 12.87 -18.06 -22.80
N VAL A 362 14.01 -18.29 -23.46
CA VAL A 362 14.50 -17.42 -24.53
C VAL A 362 14.12 -18.02 -25.89
N PRO A 363 13.40 -17.30 -26.75
CA PRO A 363 13.06 -17.78 -28.09
C PRO A 363 14.31 -17.97 -28.96
N ILE A 364 14.53 -19.18 -29.46
CA ILE A 364 15.71 -19.52 -30.28
C ILE A 364 15.70 -18.72 -31.59
N ALA A 365 14.54 -18.69 -32.26
CA ALA A 365 14.40 -18.00 -33.55
C ALA A 365 14.64 -16.49 -33.40
N GLY A 366 14.11 -15.87 -32.34
CA GLY A 366 14.31 -14.45 -32.03
C GLY A 366 15.79 -14.13 -31.82
N LEU A 367 16.49 -14.93 -31.02
CA LEU A 367 17.94 -14.78 -30.79
C LEU A 367 18.74 -14.85 -32.10
N ILE A 368 18.46 -15.84 -32.95
CA ILE A 368 19.16 -16.03 -34.23
C ILE A 368 18.89 -14.85 -35.18
N ILE A 369 17.63 -14.47 -35.37
CA ILE A 369 17.24 -13.38 -36.26
C ILE A 369 17.85 -12.05 -35.81
N ASN A 370 17.76 -11.72 -34.51
CA ASN A 370 18.32 -10.50 -33.95
C ASN A 370 19.85 -10.47 -34.11
N THR A 371 20.52 -11.60 -33.93
CA THR A 371 21.97 -11.74 -34.11
C THR A 371 22.37 -11.49 -35.57
N ILE A 372 21.69 -12.12 -36.54
CA ILE A 372 21.96 -11.93 -37.98
C ILE A 372 21.74 -10.47 -38.39
N HIS A 373 20.64 -9.86 -37.96
CA HIS A 373 20.39 -8.43 -38.22
C HIS A 373 21.52 -7.55 -37.65
N GLY A 374 22.03 -7.85 -36.45
CA GLY A 374 23.14 -7.13 -35.86
C GLY A 374 24.45 -7.25 -36.65
N ILE A 375 24.75 -8.43 -37.19
CA ILE A 375 25.95 -8.66 -38.03
C ILE A 375 25.85 -7.89 -39.35
N ASN A 376 24.69 -7.91 -40.00
CA ASN A 376 24.47 -7.19 -41.27
C ASN A 376 24.63 -5.67 -41.10
N GLN A 377 24.18 -5.10 -39.98
CA GLN A 377 24.35 -3.68 -39.68
C GLN A 377 25.82 -3.30 -39.40
N ARG A 378 26.65 -4.23 -38.92
CA ARG A 378 28.07 -4.00 -38.60
C ARG A 378 29.02 -4.30 -39.78
N ASN A 379 28.52 -4.48 -41.02
CA ASN A 379 29.31 -4.90 -42.20
C ASN A 379 30.07 -6.23 -41.97
N GLY A 380 29.49 -7.18 -41.22
CA GLY A 380 30.16 -8.40 -40.75
C GLY A 380 30.01 -9.64 -41.65
N SER A 381 29.81 -9.50 -42.96
CA SER A 381 29.56 -10.62 -43.89
C SER A 381 30.60 -11.75 -43.81
N HIS A 382 31.85 -11.44 -43.46
CA HIS A 382 32.95 -12.41 -43.31
C HIS A 382 32.85 -13.32 -42.06
N LEU A 383 32.04 -12.97 -41.06
CA LEU A 383 31.92 -13.74 -39.82
C LEU A 383 30.97 -14.93 -39.96
N LEU A 384 29.91 -14.79 -40.78
CA LEU A 384 28.99 -15.89 -41.09
C LEU A 384 29.68 -17.03 -41.84
N SER A 385 30.61 -16.71 -42.74
CA SER A 385 31.47 -17.68 -43.41
C SER A 385 32.47 -18.36 -42.46
N SER A 386 32.97 -17.65 -41.44
CA SER A 386 33.94 -18.22 -40.49
C SER A 386 33.33 -19.19 -39.47
N LEU A 387 32.03 -19.08 -39.19
CA LEU A 387 31.30 -19.98 -38.29
C LEU A 387 30.80 -21.26 -38.99
N ASN A 388 31.13 -21.44 -40.28
CA ASN A 388 30.65 -22.52 -41.14
C ASN A 388 29.12 -22.78 -41.07
N LEU A 389 28.36 -21.74 -40.73
CA LEU A 389 26.90 -21.78 -40.63
C LEU A 389 26.24 -21.85 -42.03
N THR A 390 26.97 -21.49 -43.08
CA THR A 390 26.53 -21.58 -44.48
C THR A 390 26.35 -23.02 -44.96
N ASP A 391 27.16 -23.97 -44.48
CA ASP A 391 27.04 -25.38 -44.88
C ASP A 391 25.81 -26.07 -44.27
N SER A 392 25.36 -25.65 -43.08
CA SER A 392 24.19 -26.26 -42.43
C SER A 392 22.86 -25.58 -42.78
N LEU A 393 22.90 -24.35 -43.30
CA LEU A 393 21.70 -23.56 -43.61
C LEU A 393 21.24 -23.65 -45.07
N GLY A 394 22.04 -24.22 -45.96
CA GLY A 394 21.71 -24.35 -47.38
C GLY A 394 21.69 -23.00 -48.10
N ASP A 395 22.00 -23.03 -49.39
CA ASP A 395 22.20 -21.88 -50.29
C ASP A 395 20.90 -21.07 -50.52
N GLY A 396 20.44 -20.37 -49.47
CA GLY A 396 19.20 -19.60 -49.42
C GLY A 396 19.34 -18.46 -48.43
N SER A 397 20.18 -17.49 -48.82
CA SER A 397 20.45 -16.22 -48.16
C SER A 397 19.19 -15.55 -47.61
N ALA A 398 19.19 -15.25 -46.30
CA ALA A 398 18.38 -14.31 -45.51
C ALA A 398 16.84 -14.20 -45.73
N ASP A 399 16.33 -14.20 -46.96
CA ASP A 399 14.90 -14.18 -47.28
C ASP A 399 14.21 -15.53 -47.04
N SER A 400 14.94 -16.65 -47.10
CA SER A 400 14.39 -17.97 -46.73
C SER A 400 14.09 -18.08 -45.23
N LEU A 401 14.90 -17.42 -44.37
CA LEU A 401 14.71 -17.38 -42.91
C LEU A 401 13.46 -16.59 -42.48
N LYS A 402 13.05 -15.58 -43.25
CA LYS A 402 11.79 -14.87 -43.02
C LYS A 402 10.56 -15.74 -43.30
N SER A 403 10.72 -16.80 -44.09
CA SER A 403 9.64 -17.70 -44.52
C SER A 403 9.54 -19.00 -43.69
N LEU A 404 10.53 -19.26 -42.82
CA LEU A 404 10.59 -20.47 -42.00
C LEU A 404 9.72 -20.29 -40.74
N ASN A 405 8.55 -20.91 -40.76
CA ASN A 405 7.69 -21.03 -39.59
C ASN A 405 8.46 -21.71 -38.44
N HIS A 406 8.23 -21.26 -37.20
CA HIS A 406 9.00 -21.56 -35.97
C HIS A 406 9.33 -23.06 -35.78
N THR A 407 8.45 -23.94 -36.26
CA THR A 407 8.56 -25.40 -36.18
C THR A 407 9.65 -26.00 -37.08
N LYS A 408 9.81 -25.50 -38.32
CA LYS A 408 10.71 -26.13 -39.32
C LYS A 408 12.21 -25.93 -39.02
N LEU A 409 12.55 -24.83 -38.35
CA LEU A 409 13.94 -24.52 -37.96
C LEU A 409 14.36 -25.38 -36.77
N VAL A 410 13.44 -25.58 -35.82
CA VAL A 410 13.60 -26.50 -34.68
C VAL A 410 13.73 -27.94 -35.17
N ASP A 411 12.87 -28.38 -36.10
CA ASP A 411 12.91 -29.75 -36.65
C ASP A 411 14.25 -30.05 -37.34
N LYS A 412 14.81 -29.11 -38.13
CA LYS A 412 16.13 -29.27 -38.75
C LYS A 412 17.28 -29.35 -37.74
N LEU A 413 17.23 -28.58 -36.66
CA LEU A 413 18.24 -28.64 -35.61
C LEU A 413 18.17 -29.96 -34.85
N ILE A 414 16.97 -30.47 -34.58
CA ILE A 414 16.76 -31.78 -33.96
C ILE A 414 17.16 -32.92 -34.91
N GLU A 415 16.92 -32.79 -36.22
CA GLU A 415 17.29 -33.81 -37.19
C GLU A 415 18.82 -33.92 -37.39
N ASN A 416 19.52 -32.78 -37.44
CA ASN A 416 20.98 -32.75 -37.62
C ASN A 416 21.77 -33.06 -36.35
N TYR A 417 21.24 -32.73 -35.16
CA TYR A 417 21.99 -32.83 -33.90
C TYR A 417 21.31 -33.67 -32.81
N GLY A 418 20.06 -34.12 -33.02
CA GLY A 418 19.28 -34.91 -32.06
C GLY A 418 19.42 -36.43 -32.19
N LYS A 419 20.26 -36.92 -33.12
CA LYS A 419 20.69 -38.32 -33.19
C LYS A 419 22.08 -38.50 -32.56
N LEU A 420 22.23 -38.13 -31.29
CA LEU A 420 23.37 -38.52 -30.43
C LEU A 420 22.89 -38.82 -29.01
#